data_AF-A0A2V7X6K9-F1
#
_entry.id   AF-A0A2V7X6K9-F1
#
_cell.length_a   1.000
_cell.length_b   1.000
_cell.length_c   1.000
_cell.angle_alpha   90.00
_cell.angle_beta   90.00
_cell.angle_gamma   90.00
#
_symmetry.space_group_name_H-M   'P 1'
#
loop_
_entity.id
_entity.type
_entity.pdbx_description
1 polymer ?
#
loop_
_entity_poly.entity_id
_entity_poly.type
_entity_poly.pdbx_seq_one_letter_code
_entity_poly.pdbx_strand_id
1 'polypeptide(L)'
;MMPRKGRSTKAAWAILALALLFETGCAATWAYRQGQGEARKGNWDLAVARFTRALQKNPDNIGYKIALENARIQASRQHYDVARRHLLAEELTKAAEELQIAANYDPGNKSAADDLAIVQDRIRMRDLERRRLSEYDTVKARAQQAPGPLPVLSPQSNAPISIKFENTSLQKILETMGRLAGVNVDRLTFVNRLFYKVLDPSTIIVVDEQAAKRRTYDERVLRTFYLENAETKDVETLIKTGIGSQTLTVVSNAALGAMTV
;
A
#
# COMPACT_ATOMS: atom_id res chain seq x y z
N MET A 1 -34.49 20.03 82.93
CA MET A 1 -33.94 20.53 81.66
C MET A 1 -32.60 19.84 81.41
N MET A 2 -32.55 18.86 80.52
CA MET A 2 -31.32 18.22 80.03
C MET A 2 -31.55 17.79 78.57
N PRO A 3 -30.71 18.20 77.60
CA PRO A 3 -30.89 17.83 76.20
C PRO A 3 -30.25 16.45 75.92
N ARG A 4 -31.00 15.57 75.22
CA ARG A 4 -30.51 14.30 74.69
C ARG A 4 -29.50 14.54 73.57
N LYS A 5 -28.27 14.04 73.79
CA LYS A 5 -27.12 14.05 72.87
C LYS A 5 -27.49 13.42 71.51
N GLY A 6 -27.42 14.20 70.44
CA GLY A 6 -27.55 13.73 69.05
C GLY A 6 -26.39 12.82 68.65
N ARG A 7 -26.66 11.52 68.52
CA ARG A 7 -25.65 10.50 68.16
C ARG A 7 -25.99 9.72 66.88
N SER A 8 -27.08 10.02 66.17
CA SER A 8 -27.59 9.19 65.07
C SER A 8 -27.18 9.61 63.65
N THR A 9 -26.73 10.84 63.42
CA THR A 9 -26.45 11.30 62.04
C THR A 9 -25.17 10.69 61.47
N LYS A 10 -24.08 10.63 62.24
CA LYS A 10 -22.79 10.07 61.78
C LYS A 10 -22.85 8.58 61.44
N ALA A 11 -23.65 7.80 62.18
CA ALA A 11 -23.86 6.38 61.90
C ALA A 11 -24.71 6.17 60.62
N ALA A 12 -25.71 7.02 60.40
CA ALA A 12 -26.51 6.97 59.17
C ALA A 12 -25.67 7.30 57.92
N TRP A 13 -24.78 8.30 57.99
CA TRP A 13 -23.85 8.62 56.90
C TRP A 13 -22.83 7.50 56.63
N ALA A 14 -22.35 6.79 57.66
CA ALA A 14 -21.45 5.66 57.49
C ALA A 14 -22.13 4.45 56.82
N ILE A 15 -23.41 4.20 57.13
CA ILE A 15 -24.20 3.12 56.50
C ILE A 15 -24.52 3.46 55.03
N LEU A 16 -24.86 4.71 54.73
CA LEU A 16 -25.07 5.19 53.36
C LEU A 16 -23.78 5.10 52.52
N ALA A 17 -22.63 5.48 53.07
CA ALA A 17 -21.35 5.37 52.38
C ALA A 17 -20.92 3.91 52.14
N LEU A 18 -21.22 3.01 53.08
CA LEU A 18 -20.94 1.57 52.94
C LEU A 18 -21.87 0.90 51.91
N ALA A 19 -23.15 1.30 51.85
CA ALA A 19 -24.09 0.80 50.85
C ALA A 19 -23.67 1.17 49.41
N LEU A 20 -23.19 2.40 49.20
CA LEU A 20 -22.69 2.88 47.90
C LEU A 20 -21.45 2.13 47.38
N LEU A 21 -20.62 1.57 48.27
CA LEU A 21 -19.44 0.77 47.89
C LEU A 21 -19.79 -0.67 47.48
N PHE A 22 -20.93 -1.20 47.92
CA PHE A 22 -21.33 -2.58 47.63
C PHE A 22 -22.10 -2.75 46.31
N GLU A 23 -22.75 -1.69 45.80
CA GLU A 23 -23.58 -1.80 44.59
C GLU A 23 -22.78 -1.97 43.29
N THR A 24 -21.57 -1.41 43.21
CA THR A 24 -20.74 -1.49 41.99
C THR A 24 -20.08 -2.87 41.83
N GLY A 25 -19.74 -3.55 42.93
CA GLY A 25 -19.05 -4.84 42.92
C GLY A 25 -19.90 -6.01 42.40
N CYS A 26 -21.17 -6.10 42.81
CA CYS A 26 -22.08 -7.17 42.38
C CYS A 26 -22.38 -7.11 40.89
N ALA A 27 -22.61 -5.89 40.38
CA ALA A 27 -23.00 -5.68 39.00
C ALA A 27 -21.84 -5.88 38.00
N ALA A 28 -20.60 -5.64 38.44
CA ALA A 28 -19.37 -5.93 37.67
C ALA A 28 -19.07 -7.45 37.64
N THR A 29 -19.15 -8.10 38.81
CA THR A 29 -18.91 -9.55 38.96
C THR A 29 -19.89 -10.37 38.14
N TRP A 30 -21.16 -9.97 38.10
CA TRP A 30 -22.16 -10.65 37.28
C TRP A 30 -21.83 -10.54 35.78
N ALA A 31 -21.46 -9.34 35.29
CA ALA A 31 -21.07 -9.15 33.89
C ALA A 31 -19.83 -9.99 33.53
N TYR A 32 -18.86 -10.06 34.43
CA TYR A 32 -17.67 -10.91 34.28
C TYR A 32 -18.02 -12.40 34.18
N ARG A 33 -18.90 -12.90 35.05
CA ARG A 33 -19.38 -14.30 34.98
C ARG A 33 -20.13 -14.60 33.69
N GLN A 34 -20.92 -13.66 33.19
CA GLN A 34 -21.56 -13.79 31.88
C GLN A 34 -20.53 -13.87 30.75
N GLY A 35 -19.51 -13.01 30.77
CA GLY A 35 -18.42 -13.04 29.79
C GLY A 35 -17.68 -14.38 29.79
N GLN A 36 -17.40 -14.94 30.98
CA GLN A 36 -16.84 -16.29 31.09
C GLN A 36 -17.77 -17.35 30.51
N GLY A 37 -19.09 -17.23 30.71
CA GLY A 37 -20.07 -18.14 30.14
C GLY A 37 -20.06 -18.13 28.61
N GLU A 38 -19.99 -16.95 27.99
CA GLU A 38 -19.94 -16.80 26.54
C GLU A 38 -18.60 -17.24 25.94
N ALA A 39 -17.49 -16.92 26.63
CA ALA A 39 -16.16 -17.41 26.27
C ALA A 39 -16.10 -18.94 26.22
N ARG A 40 -16.70 -19.64 27.20
CA ARG A 40 -16.77 -21.11 27.23
C ARG A 40 -17.57 -21.70 26.07
N LYS A 41 -18.53 -20.96 25.52
CA LYS A 41 -19.30 -21.35 24.33
C LYS A 41 -18.57 -21.05 23.02
N GLY A 42 -17.43 -20.33 23.08
CA GLY A 42 -16.73 -19.83 21.91
C GLY A 42 -17.34 -18.56 21.30
N ASN A 43 -18.27 -17.90 21.99
CA ASN A 43 -18.88 -16.65 21.53
C ASN A 43 -17.99 -15.46 21.93
N TRP A 44 -16.81 -15.32 21.30
CA TRP A 44 -15.79 -14.38 21.76
C TRP A 44 -16.20 -12.92 21.63
N ASP A 45 -16.97 -12.54 20.61
CA ASP A 45 -17.44 -11.15 20.46
C ASP A 45 -18.36 -10.74 21.61
N LEU A 46 -19.29 -11.63 21.97
CA LEU A 46 -20.19 -11.39 23.10
C LEU A 46 -19.41 -11.43 24.42
N ALA A 47 -18.41 -12.31 24.54
CA ALA A 47 -17.52 -12.33 25.70
C ALA A 47 -16.76 -11.00 25.85
N VAL A 48 -16.20 -10.44 24.76
CA VAL A 48 -15.56 -9.12 24.74
C VAL A 48 -16.53 -8.05 25.21
N ALA A 49 -17.77 -8.03 24.72
CA ALA A 49 -18.78 -7.06 25.14
C ALA A 49 -19.09 -7.16 26.65
N ARG A 50 -19.23 -8.39 27.18
CA ARG A 50 -19.52 -8.63 28.60
C ARG A 50 -18.32 -8.29 29.49
N PHE A 51 -17.11 -8.62 29.09
CA PHE A 51 -15.89 -8.26 29.82
C PHE A 51 -15.62 -6.75 29.78
N THR A 52 -15.88 -6.10 28.63
CA THR A 52 -15.84 -4.63 28.52
C THR A 52 -16.78 -3.99 29.53
N ARG A 53 -18.01 -4.51 29.65
CA ARG A 53 -18.97 -4.03 30.64
C ARG A 53 -18.51 -4.26 32.08
N ALA A 54 -17.85 -5.40 32.36
CA ALA A 54 -17.28 -5.66 33.67
C ALA A 54 -16.17 -4.66 34.02
N LEU A 55 -15.28 -4.38 33.06
CA LEU A 55 -14.19 -3.41 33.20
C LEU A 55 -14.70 -1.97 33.33
N GLN A 56 -15.74 -1.57 32.59
CA GLN A 56 -16.36 -0.24 32.72
C GLN A 56 -16.92 0.00 34.12
N LYS A 57 -17.48 -1.03 34.77
CA LYS A 57 -18.02 -0.93 36.13
C LYS A 57 -16.94 -0.94 37.21
N ASN A 58 -15.79 -1.55 36.93
CA ASN A 58 -14.63 -1.54 37.83
C ASN A 58 -13.32 -1.44 37.01
N PRO A 59 -12.89 -0.20 36.68
CA PRO A 59 -11.76 0.04 35.77
C PRO A 59 -10.39 -0.40 36.32
N ASP A 60 -10.25 -0.53 37.64
CA ASP A 60 -8.96 -0.83 38.27
C ASP A 60 -8.72 -2.33 38.44
N ASN A 61 -9.72 -3.17 38.16
CA ASN A 61 -9.61 -4.61 38.29
C ASN A 61 -8.71 -5.22 37.19
N ILE A 62 -7.49 -5.63 37.57
CA ILE A 62 -6.51 -6.26 36.67
C ILE A 62 -7.06 -7.55 36.03
N GLY A 63 -7.81 -8.35 36.79
CA GLY A 63 -8.40 -9.60 36.28
C GLY A 63 -9.39 -9.37 35.14
N TYR A 64 -10.16 -8.27 35.18
CA TYR A 64 -11.08 -7.90 34.10
C TYR A 64 -10.34 -7.41 32.87
N LYS A 65 -9.24 -6.66 33.04
CA LYS A 65 -8.37 -6.24 31.94
C LYS A 65 -7.78 -7.46 31.22
N ILE A 66 -7.21 -8.41 31.98
CA ILE A 66 -6.63 -9.63 31.42
C ILE A 66 -7.69 -10.47 30.69
N ALA A 67 -8.88 -10.62 31.28
CA ALA A 67 -9.94 -11.41 30.65
C ALA A 67 -10.48 -10.77 29.37
N LEU A 68 -10.62 -9.44 29.35
CA LEU A 68 -10.98 -8.69 28.16
C LEU A 68 -9.93 -8.88 27.06
N GLU A 69 -8.65 -8.72 27.41
CA GLU A 69 -7.55 -8.86 26.46
C GLU A 69 -7.49 -10.27 25.87
N ASN A 70 -7.56 -11.29 26.72
CA ASN A 70 -7.63 -12.68 26.26
C ASN A 70 -8.83 -12.91 25.34
N ALA A 71 -10.00 -12.37 25.67
CA ALA A 71 -11.18 -12.50 24.81
C ALA A 71 -11.01 -11.80 23.46
N ARG A 72 -10.34 -10.63 23.42
CA ARG A 72 -10.03 -9.93 22.16
C ARG A 72 -9.07 -10.73 21.28
N ILE A 73 -8.02 -11.33 21.87
CA ILE A 73 -7.10 -12.21 21.14
C ILE A 73 -7.86 -13.40 20.53
N GLN A 74 -8.77 -14.01 21.29
CA GLN A 74 -9.56 -15.14 20.78
C GLN A 74 -10.58 -14.74 19.71
N ALA A 75 -11.23 -13.57 19.86
CA ALA A 75 -12.11 -13.01 18.83
C ALA A 75 -11.33 -12.72 17.54
N SER A 76 -10.15 -12.11 17.65
CA SER A 76 -9.25 -11.86 16.51
C SER A 76 -8.94 -13.14 15.75
N ARG A 77 -8.60 -14.23 16.46
CA ARG A 77 -8.34 -15.54 15.84
C ARG A 77 -9.56 -16.10 15.12
N GLN A 78 -10.76 -16.01 15.70
CA GLN A 78 -11.98 -16.46 15.05
C GLN A 78 -12.27 -15.69 13.75
N HIS A 79 -12.20 -14.36 13.80
CA HIS A 79 -12.40 -13.53 12.60
C HIS A 79 -11.32 -13.81 11.54
N TYR A 80 -10.08 -14.06 11.95
CA TYR A 80 -9.01 -14.45 11.05
C TYR A 80 -9.27 -15.80 10.36
N ASP A 81 -9.81 -16.79 11.09
CA ASP A 81 -10.19 -18.07 10.52
C ASP A 81 -11.35 -17.95 9.52
N VAL A 82 -12.32 -17.07 9.81
CA VAL A 82 -13.43 -16.76 8.87
C VAL A 82 -12.89 -16.05 7.63
N ALA A 83 -12.00 -15.07 7.79
CA ALA A 83 -11.33 -14.41 6.68
C ALA A 83 -10.59 -15.41 5.78
N ARG A 84 -9.85 -16.36 6.37
CA ARG A 84 -9.16 -17.42 5.60
C ARG A 84 -10.11 -18.22 4.72
N ARG A 85 -11.32 -18.52 5.20
CA ARG A 85 -12.34 -19.20 4.38
C ARG A 85 -12.81 -18.34 3.22
N HIS A 86 -13.03 -17.04 3.45
CA HIS A 86 -13.37 -16.11 2.37
C HIS A 86 -12.22 -15.95 1.35
N LEU A 87 -10.96 -15.97 1.80
CA LEU A 87 -9.80 -15.95 0.91
C LEU A 87 -9.73 -17.19 0.01
N LEU A 88 -9.99 -18.37 0.57
CA LEU A 88 -10.07 -19.62 -0.19
C LEU A 88 -11.24 -19.61 -1.18
N ALA A 89 -12.32 -18.90 -0.87
CA ALA A 89 -13.47 -18.70 -1.75
C ALA A 89 -13.30 -17.54 -2.76
N GLU A 90 -12.12 -16.90 -2.80
CA GLU A 90 -11.83 -15.68 -3.59
C GLU A 90 -12.77 -14.48 -3.32
N GLU A 91 -13.46 -14.49 -2.18
CA GLU A 91 -14.37 -13.41 -1.76
C GLU A 91 -13.59 -12.27 -1.08
N LEU A 92 -12.76 -11.57 -1.85
CA LEU A 92 -11.79 -10.60 -1.33
C LEU A 92 -12.39 -9.51 -0.44
N THR A 93 -13.56 -8.99 -0.79
CA THR A 93 -14.20 -7.91 -0.03
C THR A 93 -14.63 -8.41 1.35
N LYS A 94 -15.27 -9.58 1.44
CA LYS A 94 -15.67 -10.19 2.72
C LYS A 94 -14.44 -10.57 3.55
N ALA A 95 -13.41 -11.11 2.91
CA ALA A 95 -12.15 -11.40 3.57
C ALA A 95 -11.52 -10.13 4.17
N ALA A 96 -11.51 -9.01 3.44
CA ALA A 96 -10.96 -7.75 3.95
C ALA A 96 -11.73 -7.22 5.16
N GLU A 97 -13.06 -7.33 5.16
CA GLU A 97 -13.91 -6.93 6.29
C GLU A 97 -13.57 -7.74 7.55
N GLU A 98 -13.51 -9.07 7.42
CA GLU A 98 -13.17 -9.98 8.53
C GLU A 98 -11.74 -9.78 9.04
N LEU A 99 -10.77 -9.56 8.14
CA LEU A 99 -9.38 -9.24 8.49
C LEU A 99 -9.27 -7.92 9.24
N GLN A 100 -10.05 -6.91 8.84
CA GLN A 100 -10.09 -5.62 9.54
C GLN A 100 -10.63 -5.79 10.96
N ILE A 101 -11.69 -6.59 11.15
CA ILE A 101 -12.22 -6.91 12.48
C ILE A 101 -11.16 -7.63 13.31
N ALA A 102 -10.48 -8.64 12.75
CA ALA A 102 -9.42 -9.37 13.44
C ALA A 102 -8.28 -8.46 13.89
N ALA A 103 -7.80 -7.56 13.03
CA ALA A 103 -6.74 -6.60 13.34
C ALA A 103 -7.17 -5.56 14.39
N ASN A 104 -8.45 -5.17 14.41
CA ASN A 104 -8.99 -4.23 15.40
C ASN A 104 -9.11 -4.88 16.79
N TYR A 105 -9.48 -6.16 16.86
CA TYR A 105 -9.51 -6.88 18.12
C TYR A 105 -8.12 -7.05 18.72
N ASP A 106 -7.15 -7.51 17.93
CA ASP A 106 -5.76 -7.71 18.34
C ASP A 106 -4.78 -7.06 17.34
N PRO A 107 -4.33 -5.82 17.61
CA PRO A 107 -3.29 -5.17 16.80
C PRO A 107 -1.94 -5.92 16.80
N GLY A 108 -1.72 -6.85 17.73
CA GLY A 108 -0.55 -7.73 17.76
C GLY A 108 -0.65 -8.92 16.80
N ASN A 109 -1.81 -9.17 16.20
CA ASN A 109 -2.01 -10.22 15.20
C ASN A 109 -1.43 -9.80 13.84
N LYS A 110 -0.11 -9.96 13.68
CA LYS A 110 0.61 -9.63 12.44
C LYS A 110 0.03 -10.33 11.22
N SER A 111 -0.40 -11.59 11.36
CA SER A 111 -0.96 -12.36 10.24
C SER A 111 -2.23 -11.73 9.68
N ALA A 112 -3.13 -11.22 10.54
CA ALA A 112 -4.32 -10.51 10.09
C ALA A 112 -3.98 -9.18 9.40
N ALA A 113 -3.00 -8.44 9.93
CA ALA A 113 -2.56 -7.16 9.36
C ALA A 113 -1.89 -7.33 7.99
N ASP A 114 -1.00 -8.31 7.85
CA ASP A 114 -0.28 -8.61 6.60
C ASP A 114 -1.25 -9.07 5.51
N ASP A 115 -2.14 -10.02 5.84
CA ASP A 115 -3.16 -10.50 4.91
C ASP A 115 -4.12 -9.37 4.50
N LEU A 116 -4.51 -8.49 5.43
CA LEU A 116 -5.36 -7.34 5.13
C LEU A 116 -4.72 -6.43 4.07
N ALA A 117 -3.44 -6.13 4.22
CA ALA A 117 -2.70 -5.29 3.28
C ALA A 117 -2.64 -5.92 1.88
N ILE A 118 -2.36 -7.23 1.81
CA ILE A 118 -2.35 -7.99 0.56
C ILE A 118 -3.72 -7.97 -0.12
N VAL A 119 -4.78 -8.21 0.64
CA VAL A 119 -6.15 -8.30 0.11
C VAL A 119 -6.63 -6.92 -0.36
N GLN A 120 -6.34 -5.86 0.38
CA GLN A 120 -6.65 -4.50 -0.01
C GLN A 120 -5.96 -4.12 -1.33
N ASP A 121 -4.71 -4.51 -1.53
CA ASP A 121 -4.01 -4.28 -2.79
C ASP A 121 -4.64 -5.07 -3.94
N ARG A 122 -5.00 -6.34 -3.73
CA ARG A 122 -5.73 -7.14 -4.73
C ARG A 122 -7.06 -6.51 -5.13
N ILE A 123 -7.83 -6.00 -4.16
CA ILE A 123 -9.09 -5.29 -4.44
C ILE A 123 -8.82 -4.04 -5.26
N ARG A 124 -7.83 -3.22 -4.86
CA ARG A 124 -7.43 -2.01 -5.58
C ARG A 124 -7.09 -2.32 -7.04
N MET A 125 -6.23 -3.31 -7.28
CA MET A 125 -5.80 -3.68 -8.62
C MET A 125 -6.95 -4.24 -9.48
N ARG A 126 -7.83 -5.06 -8.88
CA ARG A 126 -9.06 -5.55 -9.55
C ARG A 126 -9.96 -4.39 -9.97
N ASP A 127 -10.14 -3.41 -9.10
CA ASP A 127 -11.04 -2.29 -9.36
C ASP A 127 -10.43 -1.31 -10.38
N LEU A 128 -9.11 -1.12 -10.37
CA LEU A 128 -8.39 -0.38 -11.42
C LEU A 128 -8.54 -1.03 -12.79
N GLU A 129 -8.35 -2.34 -12.89
CA GLU A 129 -8.51 -3.06 -14.16
C GLU A 129 -9.95 -3.00 -14.66
N ARG A 130 -10.95 -3.16 -13.77
CA ARG A 130 -12.36 -2.97 -14.13
C ARG A 130 -12.64 -1.57 -14.70
N ARG A 131 -12.07 -0.52 -14.09
CA ARG A 131 -12.21 0.85 -14.59
C ARG A 131 -11.57 1.01 -15.96
N ARG A 132 -10.34 0.48 -16.14
CA ARG A 132 -9.62 0.51 -17.42
C ARG A 132 -10.40 -0.18 -18.54
N LEU A 133 -10.98 -1.35 -18.27
CA LEU A 133 -11.80 -2.08 -19.24
C LEU A 133 -13.06 -1.30 -19.60
N SER A 134 -13.73 -0.70 -18.61
CA SER A 134 -14.89 0.16 -18.87
C SER A 134 -14.53 1.38 -19.72
N GLU A 135 -13.37 2.00 -19.47
CA GLU A 135 -12.88 3.12 -20.28
C GLU A 135 -12.60 2.69 -21.72
N TYR A 136 -11.94 1.53 -21.90
CA TYR A 136 -11.69 0.94 -23.21
C TYR A 136 -13.00 0.72 -24.00
N ASP A 137 -14.03 0.17 -23.37
CA ASP A 137 -15.33 -0.06 -24.01
C ASP A 137 -15.99 1.25 -24.47
N THR A 138 -15.89 2.32 -23.65
CA THR A 138 -16.43 3.63 -24.03
C THR A 138 -15.66 4.28 -25.19
N VAL A 139 -14.33 4.18 -25.21
CA VAL A 139 -13.50 4.70 -26.31
C VAL A 139 -13.83 3.96 -27.60
N LYS A 140 -13.95 2.63 -27.53
CA LYS A 140 -14.32 1.78 -28.67
C LYS A 140 -15.70 2.14 -29.23
N ALA A 141 -16.70 2.32 -28.36
CA ALA A 141 -18.05 2.71 -28.76
C ALA A 141 -18.07 4.10 -29.43
N ARG A 142 -17.34 5.08 -28.87
CA ARG A 142 -17.22 6.42 -29.45
C ARG A 142 -16.53 6.39 -30.82
N ALA A 143 -15.49 5.58 -30.97
CA ALA A 143 -14.82 5.40 -32.25
C ALA A 143 -15.80 4.84 -33.30
N GLN A 144 -16.58 3.81 -32.96
CA GLN A 144 -17.57 3.21 -33.86
C GLN A 144 -18.72 4.14 -34.26
N GLN A 145 -19.06 5.13 -33.42
CA GLN A 145 -20.14 6.10 -33.68
C GLN A 145 -19.69 7.36 -34.42
N ALA A 146 -18.38 7.56 -34.62
CA ALA A 146 -17.87 8.72 -35.33
C ALA A 146 -18.27 8.68 -36.83
N PRO A 147 -18.93 9.73 -37.37
CA PRO A 147 -19.22 9.80 -38.79
C PRO A 147 -17.93 10.04 -39.58
N GLY A 148 -17.56 9.07 -40.43
CA GLY A 148 -16.35 9.10 -41.24
C GLY A 148 -15.65 7.73 -41.19
N PRO A 149 -14.83 7.38 -42.19
CA PRO A 149 -14.02 6.18 -42.08
C PRO A 149 -13.15 6.34 -40.84
N LEU A 150 -13.42 5.52 -39.83
CA LEU A 150 -12.48 5.25 -38.75
C LEU A 150 -11.09 5.15 -39.37
N PRO A 151 -10.05 5.82 -38.83
CA PRO A 151 -8.68 5.58 -39.27
C PRO A 151 -8.34 4.13 -38.91
N VAL A 152 -8.74 3.22 -39.79
CA VAL A 152 -8.27 1.86 -39.78
C VAL A 152 -6.84 2.00 -40.25
N LEU A 153 -5.88 1.67 -39.39
CA LEU A 153 -4.54 1.29 -39.83
C LEU A 153 -4.71 -0.01 -40.63
N SER A 154 -5.29 0.11 -41.82
CA SER A 154 -5.36 -0.96 -42.80
C SER A 154 -4.00 -0.96 -43.48
N PRO A 155 -3.22 -2.04 -43.38
CA PRO A 155 -1.91 -2.16 -44.02
C PRO A 155 -1.97 -2.08 -45.57
N GLN A 156 -3.14 -1.86 -46.17
CA GLN A 156 -3.39 -1.85 -47.61
C GLN A 156 -4.07 -0.56 -48.13
N SER A 157 -4.06 0.53 -47.36
CA SER A 157 -4.57 1.81 -47.86
C SER A 157 -3.58 2.42 -48.89
N ASN A 158 -4.02 2.55 -50.15
CA ASN A 158 -3.22 3.11 -51.26
C ASN A 158 -3.20 4.66 -51.28
N ALA A 159 -3.64 5.33 -50.21
CA ALA A 159 -3.56 6.78 -50.12
C ALA A 159 -2.10 7.22 -49.93
N PRO A 160 -1.59 8.23 -50.68
CA PRO A 160 -0.20 8.66 -50.59
C PRO A 160 0.09 9.24 -49.19
N ILE A 161 0.91 8.54 -48.42
CA ILE A 161 1.35 8.95 -47.09
C ILE A 161 2.56 9.89 -47.26
N SER A 162 2.45 11.13 -46.79
CA SER A 162 3.57 12.08 -46.73
C SER A 162 4.30 11.93 -45.40
N ILE A 163 5.47 11.29 -45.42
CA ILE A 163 6.30 11.08 -44.24
C ILE A 163 7.49 12.05 -44.32
N LYS A 164 7.60 12.96 -43.34
CA LYS A 164 8.74 13.88 -43.21
C LYS A 164 9.73 13.31 -42.21
N PHE A 165 10.99 13.17 -42.64
CA PHE A 165 12.09 12.74 -41.79
C PHE A 165 13.01 13.93 -41.54
N GLU A 166 13.19 14.32 -40.29
CA GLU A 166 14.11 15.39 -39.90
C GLU A 166 15.31 14.77 -39.17
N ASN A 167 16.53 15.10 -39.61
CA ASN A 167 17.80 14.67 -39.01
C ASN A 167 17.96 13.15 -38.75
N THR A 168 17.61 12.33 -39.75
CA THR A 168 17.70 10.85 -39.71
C THR A 168 18.71 10.32 -40.74
N SER A 169 19.42 9.22 -40.43
CA SER A 169 20.36 8.58 -41.37
C SER A 169 19.65 7.71 -42.42
N LEU A 170 20.21 7.63 -43.63
CA LEU A 170 19.64 6.93 -44.79
C LEU A 170 19.27 5.47 -44.50
N GLN A 171 20.04 4.79 -43.63
CA GLN A 171 19.80 3.41 -43.21
C GLN A 171 18.45 3.24 -42.47
N LYS A 172 18.06 4.23 -41.68
CA LYS A 172 16.82 4.21 -40.89
C LYS A 172 15.60 4.60 -41.73
N ILE A 173 15.80 5.42 -42.76
CA ILE A 173 14.80 5.70 -43.80
C ILE A 173 14.51 4.41 -44.59
N LEU A 174 15.54 3.69 -45.02
CA LEU A 174 15.41 2.42 -45.75
C LEU A 174 14.75 1.32 -44.89
N GLU A 175 15.06 1.23 -43.59
CA GLU A 175 14.37 0.32 -42.66
C GLU A 175 12.89 0.64 -42.50
N THR A 176 12.54 1.92 -42.44
CA THR A 176 11.15 2.38 -42.29
C THR A 176 10.34 2.10 -43.55
N MET A 177 10.94 2.34 -44.72
CA MET A 177 10.35 1.99 -46.02
C MET A 177 10.21 0.47 -46.19
N GLY A 178 11.19 -0.32 -45.75
CA GLY A 178 11.14 -1.80 -45.80
C GLY A 178 10.05 -2.40 -44.90
N ARG A 179 9.82 -1.82 -43.72
CA ARG A 179 8.72 -2.21 -42.82
C ARG A 179 7.35 -1.81 -43.36
N LEU A 180 7.23 -0.61 -43.95
CA LEU A 180 6.00 -0.16 -44.60
C LEU A 180 5.65 -1.00 -45.84
N ALA A 181 6.66 -1.54 -46.53
CA ALA A 181 6.49 -2.45 -47.67
C ALA A 181 6.24 -3.92 -47.28
N GLY A 182 6.18 -4.26 -45.99
CA GLY A 182 5.78 -5.60 -45.52
C GLY A 182 6.85 -6.69 -45.57
N VAL A 183 8.14 -6.34 -45.49
CA VAL A 183 9.24 -7.34 -45.39
C VAL A 183 9.59 -7.61 -43.93
N ASN A 184 9.63 -8.88 -43.53
CA ASN A 184 9.73 -9.32 -42.13
C ASN A 184 11.16 -9.14 -41.56
N VAL A 185 11.32 -8.16 -40.65
CA VAL A 185 12.62 -7.64 -40.18
C VAL A 185 13.27 -8.46 -39.05
N ASP A 186 12.59 -9.49 -38.53
CA ASP A 186 13.11 -10.32 -37.43
C ASP A 186 14.39 -11.09 -37.80
N ARG A 187 14.66 -11.30 -39.10
CA ARG A 187 15.89 -11.95 -39.56
C ARG A 187 17.10 -11.00 -39.58
N LEU A 188 16.88 -9.68 -39.57
CA LEU A 188 17.95 -8.66 -39.60
C LEU A 188 18.46 -8.31 -38.20
N THR A 189 17.63 -8.47 -37.15
CA THR A 189 17.97 -8.07 -35.78
C THR A 189 18.92 -9.05 -35.08
N PHE A 190 18.84 -10.35 -35.36
CA PHE A 190 19.79 -11.34 -34.82
C PHE A 190 21.21 -11.21 -35.39
N VAL A 191 21.34 -10.71 -36.63
CA VAL A 191 22.63 -10.54 -37.31
C VAL A 191 23.37 -9.28 -36.84
N ASN A 192 22.65 -8.24 -36.42
CA ASN A 192 23.21 -6.89 -36.25
C ASN A 192 23.41 -6.43 -34.80
N ARG A 193 23.26 -7.31 -33.79
CA ARG A 193 23.56 -7.05 -32.36
C ARG A 193 22.99 -5.71 -31.83
N LEU A 194 21.67 -5.58 -31.77
CA LEU A 194 20.98 -4.37 -31.27
C LEU A 194 20.21 -4.64 -29.96
N PHE A 195 20.08 -3.65 -29.08
CA PHE A 195 19.35 -3.67 -27.80
C PHE A 195 18.19 -2.65 -27.78
N TYR A 196 17.10 -2.93 -27.05
CA TYR A 196 15.97 -1.99 -26.89
C TYR A 196 15.50 -1.83 -25.44
N LYS A 197 15.04 -0.62 -25.06
CA LYS A 197 14.41 -0.31 -23.75
C LYS A 197 13.11 0.47 -23.98
N VAL A 198 12.04 0.06 -23.30
CA VAL A 198 10.72 0.68 -23.38
C VAL A 198 10.69 1.91 -22.48
N LEU A 199 10.35 3.08 -23.03
CA LEU A 199 10.30 4.35 -22.29
C LEU A 199 8.87 4.70 -21.88
N ASP A 200 7.87 4.40 -22.73
CA ASP A 200 6.44 4.53 -22.45
C ASP A 200 5.59 3.61 -23.38
N PRO A 201 4.24 3.51 -23.22
CA PRO A 201 3.38 2.62 -24.03
C PRO A 201 3.38 2.88 -25.55
N SER A 202 3.91 4.03 -26.00
CA SER A 202 4.00 4.47 -27.39
C SER A 202 5.43 4.71 -27.87
N THR A 203 6.44 4.58 -27.00
CA THR A 203 7.82 4.98 -27.29
C THR A 203 8.81 3.91 -26.81
N ILE A 204 9.60 3.38 -27.74
CA ILE A 204 10.73 2.49 -27.45
C ILE A 204 12.02 3.08 -28.03
N ILE A 205 13.12 2.92 -27.31
CA ILE A 205 14.45 3.31 -27.78
C ILE A 205 15.18 2.05 -28.22
N VAL A 206 15.70 2.04 -29.45
CA VAL A 206 16.51 0.94 -30.01
C VAL A 206 17.89 1.48 -30.35
N VAL A 207 18.93 0.85 -29.80
CA VAL A 207 20.33 1.27 -29.89
C VAL A 207 21.24 0.08 -30.21
N ASP A 208 22.37 0.38 -30.84
CA ASP A 208 23.43 -0.59 -31.15
C ASP A 208 24.10 -1.13 -29.87
N GLU A 209 24.34 -2.45 -29.79
CA GLU A 209 24.90 -3.13 -28.61
C GLU A 209 26.40 -2.83 -28.45
N GLN A 210 26.68 -1.62 -27.96
CA GLN A 210 28.02 -1.17 -27.60
C GLN A 210 28.11 -1.02 -26.07
N ALA A 211 29.15 -1.59 -25.45
CA ALA A 211 29.37 -1.54 -24.00
C ALA A 211 29.39 -0.11 -23.41
N ALA A 212 29.68 0.90 -24.25
CA ALA A 212 29.62 2.32 -23.90
C ALA A 212 28.18 2.88 -23.81
N LYS A 213 27.24 2.42 -24.66
CA LYS A 213 25.85 2.90 -24.68
C LYS A 213 24.96 2.21 -23.65
N ARG A 214 25.26 0.96 -23.26
CA ARG A 214 24.63 0.33 -22.08
C ARG A 214 24.82 1.17 -20.81
N ARG A 215 26.00 1.80 -20.63
CA ARG A 215 26.30 2.69 -19.49
C ARG A 215 25.59 4.05 -19.54
N THR A 216 25.01 4.45 -20.67
CA THR A 216 24.27 5.71 -20.84
C THR A 216 22.77 5.54 -20.58
N TYR A 217 22.25 4.33 -20.80
CA TYR A 217 20.83 3.99 -20.61
C TYR A 217 20.54 3.09 -19.40
N ASP A 218 21.59 2.56 -18.75
CA ASP A 218 21.58 2.31 -17.30
C ASP A 218 21.61 3.68 -16.61
N GLU A 219 20.60 3.92 -15.80
CA GLU A 219 20.37 5.18 -15.09
C GLU A 219 21.59 5.57 -14.25
N ARG A 220 22.19 6.72 -14.55
CA ARG A 220 22.87 7.50 -13.50
C ARG A 220 21.80 8.29 -12.76
N VAL A 221 21.50 7.87 -11.54
CA VAL A 221 20.59 8.56 -10.64
C VAL A 221 21.24 9.86 -10.21
N LEU A 222 20.75 10.99 -10.72
CA LEU A 222 21.15 12.30 -10.23
C LEU A 222 20.62 12.47 -8.81
N ARG A 223 21.52 12.64 -7.83
CA ARG A 223 21.13 12.87 -6.44
C ARG A 223 21.87 14.07 -5.88
N THR A 224 21.11 15.04 -5.39
CA THR A 224 21.66 16.22 -4.72
C THR A 224 21.75 15.97 -3.22
N PHE A 225 22.94 16.14 -2.66
CA PHE A 225 23.24 16.02 -1.24
C PHE A 225 23.59 17.39 -0.68
N TYR A 226 23.01 17.75 0.46
CA TYR A 226 23.34 18.98 1.19
C TYR A 226 24.37 18.65 2.28
N LEU A 227 25.43 19.46 2.37
CA LEU A 227 26.52 19.31 3.33
C LEU A 227 26.40 20.40 4.40
N GLU A 228 26.24 19.99 5.65
CA GLU A 228 26.06 20.94 6.75
C GLU A 228 27.38 21.28 7.48
N ASN A 229 28.43 20.46 7.33
CA ASN A 229 29.68 20.59 8.11
C ASN A 229 30.95 20.33 7.27
N ALA A 230 30.89 20.45 5.96
CA ALA A 230 32.03 20.22 5.07
C ALA A 230 32.01 21.18 3.88
N GLU A 231 33.19 21.64 3.46
CA GLU A 231 33.32 22.57 2.35
C GLU A 231 33.19 21.81 1.01
N THR A 232 32.25 22.25 0.16
CA THR A 232 31.81 21.46 -1.01
C THR A 232 32.92 21.18 -2.01
N LYS A 233 33.95 22.04 -2.08
CA LYS A 233 35.09 21.89 -3.00
C LYS A 233 36.08 20.82 -2.56
N ASP A 234 36.29 20.69 -1.25
CA ASP A 234 37.21 19.70 -0.69
C ASP A 234 36.63 18.29 -0.87
N VAL A 235 35.32 18.15 -0.62
CA VAL A 235 34.61 16.88 -0.81
C VAL A 235 34.53 16.48 -2.28
N GLU A 236 34.33 17.43 -3.19
CA GLU A 236 34.37 17.18 -4.64
C GLU A 236 35.75 16.64 -5.09
N THR A 237 36.83 17.25 -4.59
CA THR A 237 38.21 16.86 -4.92
C THR A 237 38.52 15.46 -4.38
N LEU A 238 38.09 15.14 -3.17
CA LEU A 238 38.25 13.81 -2.57
C LEU A 238 37.49 12.73 -3.33
N ILE A 239 36.24 13.00 -3.75
CA ILE A 239 35.45 12.02 -4.51
C ILE A 239 36.07 11.77 -5.89
N LYS A 240 36.52 12.83 -6.57
CA LYS A 240 37.20 12.73 -7.88
C LYS A 240 38.50 11.94 -7.80
N THR A 241 39.22 12.07 -6.69
CA THR A 241 40.52 11.41 -6.47
C THR A 241 40.35 9.96 -5.99
N GLY A 242 39.36 9.68 -5.14
CA GLY A 242 39.14 8.37 -4.53
C GLY A 242 38.40 7.35 -5.40
N ILE A 243 37.42 7.80 -6.21
CA ILE A 243 36.57 6.89 -7.04
C ILE A 243 37.01 6.87 -8.51
N GLY A 244 37.95 7.74 -8.89
CA GLY A 244 38.43 7.87 -10.26
C GLY A 244 37.50 8.76 -11.10
N SER A 245 38.05 9.86 -11.60
CA SER A 245 37.35 10.96 -12.29
C SER A 245 36.59 10.60 -13.56
N GLN A 246 36.71 9.36 -14.04
CA GLN A 246 36.09 8.92 -15.30
C GLN A 246 34.70 8.29 -15.12
N THR A 247 34.25 8.11 -13.88
CA THR A 247 33.03 7.31 -13.59
C THR A 247 31.87 8.12 -13.00
N LEU A 248 32.11 9.28 -12.37
CA LEU A 248 31.08 10.09 -11.72
C LEU A 248 31.27 11.59 -12.01
N THR A 249 30.20 12.26 -12.43
CA THR A 249 30.21 13.69 -12.74
C THR A 249 29.75 14.47 -11.51
N VAL A 250 30.67 14.91 -10.67
CA VAL A 250 30.34 15.68 -9.45
C VAL A 250 30.35 17.17 -9.77
N VAL A 251 29.26 17.86 -9.42
CA VAL A 251 29.10 19.32 -9.54
C VAL A 251 28.73 19.88 -8.17
N SER A 252 29.56 20.79 -7.64
CA SER A 252 29.29 21.45 -6.35
C SER A 252 28.65 22.84 -6.53
N ASN A 253 27.78 23.20 -5.59
CA ASN A 253 27.19 24.53 -5.46
C ASN A 253 27.46 25.08 -4.05
N ALA A 254 28.49 25.93 -3.96
CA ALA A 254 28.97 26.49 -2.69
C ALA A 254 27.98 27.46 -2.03
N ALA A 255 27.10 28.12 -2.80
CA ALA A 255 26.12 29.05 -2.24
C ALA A 255 24.99 28.35 -1.47
N LEU A 256 24.75 27.07 -1.78
CA LEU A 256 23.72 26.25 -1.15
C LEU A 256 24.29 25.13 -0.26
N GLY A 257 25.63 25.06 -0.13
CA GLY A 257 26.30 23.95 0.56
C GLY A 257 25.97 22.58 -0.04
N ALA A 258 25.68 22.49 -1.33
CA ALA A 258 25.12 21.29 -1.95
C ALA A 258 26.03 20.69 -3.02
N MET A 259 25.96 19.37 -3.22
CA MET A 259 26.66 18.65 -4.28
C MET A 259 25.69 17.75 -5.04
N THR A 260 25.81 17.71 -6.37
CA THR A 260 25.04 16.81 -7.23
C THR A 260 26.00 15.84 -7.91
N VAL A 261 25.67 14.55 -7.82
CA VAL A 261 26.45 13.42 -8.35
C VAL A 261 25.58 12.59 -9.30
#